data_AF-A0A8J3HI23-F1
#
_entry.id   AF-A0A8J3HI23-F1
#
_cell.length_a   1.000
_cell.length_b   1.000
_cell.length_c   1.000
_cell.angle_alpha   90.00
_cell.angle_beta   90.00
_cell.angle_gamma   90.00
#
_symmetry.space_group_name_H-M   'P 1'
#
loop_
_entity.id
_entity.type
_entity.pdbx_description
1 polymer ?
#
loop_
_entity_poly.entity_id
_entity_poly.type
_entity_poly.pdbx_seq_one_letter_code
_entity_poly.pdbx_strand_id
1 'polypeptide(L)'
;MGLRSQAGDTFRVMVYESDLDDIANWVLDYPERETGGDLFGFWTHSGSPAVQLTLGPGPRARHDQAAFFQDVDYLGERGRALQRQHGLQHIGDWHSHHQMGLTQPSGGDAATVYRTLEANRFRRFLVCIANIRSGDDRTYRGGRPVVTLRAYLFENGRREFPEGKFVVLPGESPMAASARTERILPRRRQPSATWHVDRADRVAGQAGGGASRAVPTGWHTSSWGTQFLRRFDELIRQDFASCKLVMTLDSRLQYQFAAGSLSGELTFPTDFPHGAVRLCAGGVDVELDLPRPDADRLFEAAMESITSGQREQQRELQPAHSDDGGGEVPDGLDGGAGAAA
;
A
#
# COMPACT_ATOMS: atom_id res chain seq x y z
N MET A 1 -11.92 32.39 29.52
CA MET A 1 -11.38 33.00 28.29
C MET A 1 -10.77 31.86 27.47
N GLY A 2 -11.59 31.23 26.62
CA GLY A 2 -11.25 29.99 25.93
C GLY A 2 -10.34 30.25 24.74
N LEU A 3 -9.18 29.60 24.71
CA LEU A 3 -8.32 29.53 23.54
C LEU A 3 -9.09 28.78 22.44
N ARG A 4 -9.35 29.49 21.36
CA ARG A 4 -9.88 28.97 20.10
C ARG A 4 -8.90 27.93 19.56
N SER A 5 -9.36 26.70 19.34
CA SER A 5 -8.63 25.72 18.54
C SER A 5 -8.50 26.27 17.12
N GLN A 6 -7.28 26.56 16.70
CA GLN A 6 -6.92 26.90 15.33
C GLN A 6 -7.08 25.67 14.42
N ALA A 7 -7.48 25.91 13.16
CA ALA A 7 -7.50 25.01 12.00
C ALA A 7 -7.77 23.51 12.27
N GLY A 8 -9.04 23.10 12.13
CA GLY A 8 -9.40 21.67 12.14
C GLY A 8 -8.65 20.91 11.05
N ASP A 9 -7.84 19.94 11.46
CA ASP A 9 -6.98 19.15 10.59
C ASP A 9 -7.86 18.38 9.59
N THR A 10 -7.96 18.90 8.37
CA THR A 10 -8.83 18.34 7.33
C THR A 10 -8.10 17.18 6.65
N PHE A 11 -8.69 15.98 6.63
CA PHE A 11 -8.03 14.83 6.02
C PHE A 11 -7.97 14.96 4.49
N ARG A 12 -7.02 14.26 3.85
CA ARG A 12 -6.79 14.33 2.40
C ARG A 12 -7.29 13.07 1.70
N VAL A 13 -7.96 13.22 0.57
CA VAL A 13 -8.38 12.11 -0.30
C VAL A 13 -7.55 12.15 -1.58
N MET A 14 -6.68 11.15 -1.79
CA MET A 14 -6.00 10.99 -3.08
C MET A 14 -6.93 10.26 -4.04
N VAL A 15 -7.11 10.81 -5.24
CA VAL A 15 -7.97 10.26 -6.29
C VAL A 15 -7.40 10.64 -7.66
N TYR A 16 -7.55 9.78 -8.66
CA TYR A 16 -7.13 10.12 -10.02
C TYR A 16 -8.21 10.91 -10.75
N GLU A 17 -7.79 11.79 -11.68
CA GLU A 17 -8.68 12.56 -12.54
C GLU A 17 -9.66 11.66 -13.30
N SER A 18 -9.21 10.48 -13.77
CA SER A 18 -10.08 9.52 -14.46
C SER A 18 -11.24 9.02 -13.62
N ASP A 19 -11.05 8.88 -12.31
CA ASP A 19 -12.09 8.41 -11.40
C ASP A 19 -13.17 9.47 -11.18
N LEU A 20 -12.75 10.74 -11.14
CA LEU A 20 -13.67 11.88 -11.06
C LEU A 20 -14.44 12.06 -12.38
N ASP A 21 -13.80 11.82 -13.52
CA ASP A 21 -14.48 11.79 -14.83
C ASP A 21 -15.54 10.68 -14.89
N ASP A 22 -15.19 9.48 -14.43
CA ASP A 22 -16.10 8.33 -14.43
C ASP A 22 -17.29 8.59 -13.50
N ILE A 23 -17.06 9.11 -12.28
CA ILE A 23 -18.15 9.54 -11.37
C ILE A 23 -19.02 10.61 -12.03
N ALA A 24 -18.43 11.66 -12.60
CA ALA A 24 -19.20 12.73 -13.23
C ALA A 24 -20.08 12.20 -14.38
N ASN A 25 -19.56 11.29 -15.20
CA ASN A 25 -20.33 10.65 -16.25
C ASN A 25 -21.54 9.87 -15.70
N TRP A 26 -21.34 9.07 -14.65
CA TRP A 26 -22.45 8.32 -14.04
C TRP A 26 -23.49 9.24 -13.39
N VAL A 27 -23.07 10.30 -12.71
CA VAL A 27 -23.98 11.29 -12.13
C VAL A 27 -24.85 11.94 -13.21
N LEU A 28 -24.27 12.25 -14.36
CA LEU A 28 -24.97 12.93 -15.45
C LEU A 28 -25.83 12.00 -16.33
N ASP A 29 -25.63 10.69 -16.25
CA ASP A 29 -26.59 9.73 -16.82
C ASP A 29 -27.92 9.74 -16.05
N TYR A 30 -27.90 10.19 -14.79
CA TYR A 30 -29.05 10.20 -13.88
C TYR A 30 -29.28 11.59 -13.23
N PRO A 31 -29.52 12.65 -14.02
CA PRO A 31 -29.50 14.03 -13.50
C PRO A 31 -30.63 14.39 -12.53
N GLU A 32 -31.71 13.60 -12.53
CA GLU A 32 -32.92 13.80 -11.70
C GLU A 32 -33.12 12.69 -10.65
N ARG A 33 -32.12 11.82 -10.46
CA ARG A 33 -32.20 10.63 -9.61
C ARG A 33 -30.91 10.40 -8.87
N GLU A 34 -30.97 9.67 -7.76
CA GLU A 34 -29.76 9.25 -7.07
C GLU A 34 -29.06 8.09 -7.81
N THR A 35 -27.74 8.15 -7.87
CA THR A 35 -26.86 7.09 -8.37
C THR A 35 -25.65 6.98 -7.43
N GLY A 36 -24.86 5.93 -7.57
CA GLY A 36 -23.67 5.73 -6.74
C GLY A 36 -22.87 4.51 -7.14
N GLY A 37 -21.95 4.14 -6.27
CA GLY A 37 -21.12 2.94 -6.41
C GLY A 37 -19.96 2.95 -5.40
N ASP A 38 -18.97 2.10 -5.65
CA ASP A 38 -17.94 1.79 -4.67
C ASP A 38 -16.61 2.48 -4.98
N LEU A 39 -15.85 2.78 -3.92
CA LEU A 39 -14.48 3.29 -3.96
C LEU A 39 -13.51 2.18 -3.55
N PHE A 40 -12.55 1.88 -4.42
CA PHE A 40 -11.51 0.88 -4.17
C PHE A 40 -10.15 1.52 -4.07
N GLY A 41 -9.36 1.07 -3.10
CA GLY A 41 -8.04 1.64 -2.88
C GLY A 41 -7.37 1.14 -1.61
N PHE A 42 -6.58 2.03 -1.03
CA PHE A 42 -5.83 1.77 0.19
C PHE A 42 -5.98 2.91 1.17
N TRP A 43 -5.64 2.62 2.42
CA TRP A 43 -5.43 3.65 3.41
C TRP A 43 -3.95 3.84 3.65
N THR A 44 -3.47 5.08 3.59
CA THR A 44 -2.06 5.38 3.86
C THR A 44 -1.72 5.19 5.34
N HIS A 45 -0.42 5.21 5.64
CA HIS A 45 0.07 5.20 7.02
C HIS A 45 -0.45 6.38 7.85
N SER A 46 -0.61 7.56 7.23
CA SER A 46 -1.23 8.75 7.85
C SER A 46 -2.74 8.63 8.04
N GLY A 47 -3.32 7.51 7.59
CA GLY A 47 -4.74 7.22 7.65
C GLY A 47 -5.61 7.93 6.62
N SER A 48 -5.00 8.53 5.60
CA SER A 48 -5.69 9.17 4.48
C SER A 48 -6.12 8.12 3.43
N PRO A 49 -7.32 8.22 2.84
CA PRO A 49 -7.73 7.33 1.76
C PRO A 49 -7.00 7.67 0.45
N ALA A 50 -6.56 6.62 -0.24
CA ALA A 50 -6.00 6.66 -1.59
C ALA A 50 -6.86 5.82 -2.52
N VAL A 51 -7.81 6.46 -3.20
CA VAL A 51 -8.67 5.85 -4.21
C VAL A 51 -7.81 5.49 -5.43
N GLN A 52 -7.85 4.22 -5.81
CA GLN A 52 -7.14 3.70 -6.98
C GLN A 52 -8.07 3.47 -8.16
N LEU A 53 -9.35 3.22 -7.91
CA LEU A 53 -10.39 3.17 -8.93
C LEU A 53 -11.78 3.29 -8.31
N THR A 54 -12.76 3.57 -9.15
CA THR A 54 -14.18 3.67 -8.79
C THR A 54 -15.03 2.70 -9.59
N LEU A 55 -16.08 2.17 -8.96
CA LEU A 55 -17.13 1.41 -9.63
C LEU A 55 -18.40 2.25 -9.74
N GLY A 56 -19.06 2.13 -10.89
CA GLY A 56 -20.38 2.70 -11.12
C GLY A 56 -21.51 1.87 -10.50
N PRO A 57 -22.77 2.28 -10.72
CA PRO A 57 -23.93 1.67 -10.07
C PRO A 57 -24.15 0.18 -10.42
N GLY A 58 -23.59 -0.27 -11.53
CA GLY A 58 -23.86 -1.58 -12.10
C GLY A 58 -25.12 -1.57 -12.99
N PRO A 59 -25.24 -2.53 -13.91
CA PRO A 59 -26.27 -2.52 -14.94
C PRO A 59 -27.69 -2.77 -14.41
N ARG A 60 -27.85 -3.37 -13.23
CA ARG A 60 -29.16 -3.67 -12.63
C ARG A 60 -29.48 -2.81 -11.41
N ALA A 61 -28.75 -1.71 -11.20
CA ALA A 61 -29.08 -0.77 -10.14
C ALA A 61 -30.45 -0.13 -10.38
N ARG A 62 -31.15 0.19 -9.28
CA ARG A 62 -32.40 0.95 -9.32
C ARG A 62 -32.17 2.36 -8.79
N HIS A 63 -32.61 3.32 -9.57
CA HIS A 63 -32.47 4.75 -9.32
C HIS A 63 -33.86 5.35 -9.06
N ASP A 64 -34.09 5.86 -7.86
CA ASP A 64 -35.30 6.58 -7.47
C ASP A 64 -34.96 8.07 -7.19
N GLN A 65 -35.98 8.90 -6.95
CA GLN A 65 -35.79 10.34 -6.76
C GLN A 65 -34.97 10.71 -5.52
N ALA A 66 -35.05 9.91 -4.45
CA ALA A 66 -34.39 10.17 -3.17
C ALA A 66 -33.85 8.87 -2.54
N ALA A 67 -33.61 7.86 -3.39
CA ALA A 67 -33.03 6.60 -2.97
C ALA A 67 -32.29 5.95 -4.15
N PHE A 68 -31.20 5.26 -3.82
CA PHE A 68 -30.43 4.46 -4.75
C PHE A 68 -30.29 3.04 -4.21
N PHE A 69 -30.55 2.04 -5.05
CA PHE A 69 -30.40 0.63 -4.72
C PHE A 69 -29.31 0.03 -5.62
N GLN A 70 -28.22 -0.37 -4.97
CA GLN A 70 -27.02 -0.91 -5.61
C GLN A 70 -27.27 -2.27 -6.31
N ASP A 71 -26.56 -2.52 -7.41
CA ASP A 71 -26.43 -3.86 -8.00
C ASP A 71 -25.43 -4.69 -7.18
N VAL A 72 -25.91 -5.24 -6.06
CA VAL A 72 -25.07 -5.95 -5.06
C VAL A 72 -24.26 -7.09 -5.67
N ASP A 73 -24.82 -7.84 -6.63
CA ASP A 73 -24.08 -8.93 -7.26
C ASP A 73 -22.95 -8.40 -8.14
N TYR A 74 -23.22 -7.36 -8.95
CA TYR A 74 -22.21 -6.74 -9.80
C TYR A 74 -21.07 -6.18 -8.96
N LEU A 75 -21.39 -5.36 -7.95
CA LEU A 75 -20.40 -4.76 -7.06
C LEU A 75 -19.63 -5.83 -6.28
N GLY A 76 -20.31 -6.84 -5.76
CA GLY A 76 -19.69 -7.96 -5.05
C GLY A 76 -18.76 -8.80 -5.94
N GLU A 77 -19.16 -9.09 -7.18
CA GLU A 77 -18.33 -9.84 -8.13
C GLU A 77 -17.07 -9.05 -8.51
N ARG A 78 -17.24 -7.78 -8.90
CA ARG A 78 -16.11 -6.92 -9.28
C ARG A 78 -15.20 -6.63 -8.09
N GLY A 79 -15.77 -6.33 -6.92
CA GLY A 79 -15.00 -6.13 -5.68
C GLY A 79 -14.15 -7.35 -5.32
N ARG A 80 -14.68 -8.57 -5.44
CA ARG A 80 -13.91 -9.80 -5.23
C ARG A 80 -12.78 -9.98 -6.26
N ALA A 81 -13.01 -9.62 -7.52
CA ALA A 81 -11.98 -9.67 -8.55
C ALA A 81 -10.85 -8.67 -8.25
N LEU A 82 -11.20 -7.42 -7.93
CA LEU A 82 -10.27 -6.36 -7.56
C LEU A 82 -9.43 -6.73 -6.33
N GLN A 83 -10.06 -7.31 -5.31
CA GLN A 83 -9.35 -7.77 -4.12
C GLN A 83 -8.36 -8.89 -4.45
N ARG A 84 -8.77 -9.91 -5.22
CA ARG A 84 -7.92 -11.07 -5.51
C ARG A 84 -6.79 -10.77 -6.49
N GLN A 85 -7.02 -9.92 -7.47
CA GLN A 85 -6.07 -9.67 -8.57
C GLN A 85 -5.20 -8.44 -8.33
N HIS A 86 -5.71 -7.45 -7.60
CA HIS A 86 -5.02 -6.17 -7.38
C HIS A 86 -4.79 -5.83 -5.91
N GLY A 87 -5.26 -6.67 -4.98
CA GLY A 87 -5.13 -6.44 -3.54
C GLY A 87 -5.94 -5.24 -3.03
N LEU A 88 -6.84 -4.68 -3.85
CA LEU A 88 -7.58 -3.47 -3.52
C LEU A 88 -8.64 -3.74 -2.45
N GLN A 89 -8.78 -2.79 -1.55
CA GLN A 89 -9.79 -2.82 -0.49
C GLN A 89 -10.98 -1.97 -0.91
N HIS A 90 -12.19 -2.39 -0.54
CA HIS A 90 -13.34 -1.51 -0.51
C HIS A 90 -13.13 -0.52 0.64
N ILE A 91 -12.91 0.75 0.31
CA ILE A 91 -12.56 1.78 1.30
C ILE A 91 -13.69 2.78 1.53
N GLY A 92 -14.77 2.70 0.76
CA GLY A 92 -15.85 3.67 0.82
C GLY A 92 -16.80 3.57 -0.35
N ASP A 93 -17.78 4.46 -0.36
CA ASP A 93 -18.79 4.59 -1.41
C ASP A 93 -18.84 6.03 -1.92
N TRP A 94 -19.39 6.19 -3.12
CA TRP A 94 -19.81 7.48 -3.62
C TRP A 94 -21.27 7.42 -4.04
N HIS A 95 -22.00 8.53 -3.86
CA HIS A 95 -23.36 8.67 -4.36
C HIS A 95 -23.72 10.12 -4.62
N SER A 96 -24.78 10.34 -5.39
CA SER A 96 -25.24 11.67 -5.77
C SER A 96 -26.49 12.09 -5.01
N HIS A 97 -26.50 13.31 -4.51
CA HIS A 97 -27.73 14.02 -4.10
C HIS A 97 -28.17 15.01 -5.20
N HIS A 98 -28.09 14.58 -6.46
CA HIS A 98 -28.45 15.30 -7.70
C HIS A 98 -28.57 16.84 -7.56
N GLN A 99 -29.75 17.42 -7.79
CA GLN A 99 -30.04 18.86 -7.71
C GLN A 99 -30.56 19.29 -6.32
N MET A 100 -30.65 18.38 -5.34
CA MET A 100 -31.17 18.66 -4.00
C MET A 100 -30.32 19.62 -3.17
N GLY A 101 -29.09 19.93 -3.60
CA GLY A 101 -28.20 20.88 -2.94
C GLY A 101 -27.68 20.42 -1.57
N LEU A 102 -28.05 19.21 -1.12
CA LEU A 102 -27.47 18.55 0.05
C LEU A 102 -26.06 18.10 -0.29
N THR A 103 -25.08 18.82 0.22
CA THR A 103 -23.67 18.56 -0.04
C THR A 103 -23.01 17.68 1.02
N GLN A 104 -23.73 17.35 2.09
CA GLN A 104 -23.30 16.52 3.21
C GLN A 104 -24.17 15.26 3.30
N PRO A 105 -23.67 14.17 3.92
CA PRO A 105 -24.46 12.97 4.19
C PRO A 105 -25.74 13.31 4.95
N SER A 106 -26.87 12.75 4.51
CA SER A 106 -28.12 12.82 5.26
C SER A 106 -28.05 11.98 6.54
N GLY A 107 -29.02 12.14 7.44
CA GLY A 107 -29.12 11.27 8.61
C GLY A 107 -29.31 9.78 8.24
N GLY A 108 -29.97 9.51 7.11
CA GLY A 108 -30.14 8.16 6.56
C GLY A 108 -28.83 7.57 6.04
N ASP A 109 -28.02 8.38 5.36
CA ASP A 109 -26.69 7.98 4.87
C ASP A 109 -25.77 7.65 6.04
N ALA A 110 -25.68 8.56 7.02
CA ALA A 110 -24.86 8.35 8.20
C ALA A 110 -25.24 7.06 8.94
N ALA A 111 -26.54 6.81 9.14
CA ALA A 111 -27.01 5.58 9.77
C ALA A 111 -26.64 4.32 8.96
N THR A 112 -26.69 4.40 7.63
CA THR A 112 -26.29 3.29 6.75
C THR A 112 -24.79 3.02 6.82
N VAL A 113 -23.98 4.06 6.83
CA VAL A 113 -22.51 3.93 6.95
C VAL A 113 -22.12 3.35 8.31
N TYR A 114 -22.73 3.80 9.41
CA TYR A 114 -22.43 3.25 10.74
C TYR A 114 -22.83 1.77 10.86
N ARG A 115 -23.97 1.36 10.29
CA ARG A 115 -24.32 -0.07 10.19
C ARG A 115 -23.29 -0.84 9.37
N THR A 116 -22.80 -0.27 8.28
CA THR A 116 -21.77 -0.88 7.41
C THR A 116 -20.44 -1.04 8.14
N LEU A 117 -20.00 -0.02 8.88
CA LEU A 117 -18.81 -0.06 9.73
C LEU A 117 -18.90 -1.18 10.78
N GLU A 118 -20.04 -1.27 11.47
CA GLU A 118 -20.26 -2.27 12.51
C GLU A 118 -20.33 -3.69 11.94
N ALA A 119 -21.18 -3.92 10.94
CA ALA A 119 -21.42 -5.25 10.36
C ALA A 119 -20.16 -5.83 9.72
N ASN A 120 -19.33 -5.00 9.07
CA ASN A 120 -18.11 -5.43 8.37
C ASN A 120 -16.84 -5.26 9.22
N ARG A 121 -16.96 -4.77 10.45
CA ARG A 121 -15.82 -4.44 11.34
C ARG A 121 -14.80 -3.50 10.68
N PHE A 122 -15.27 -2.62 9.80
CA PHE A 122 -14.43 -1.60 9.22
C PHE A 122 -14.11 -0.55 10.29
N ARG A 123 -12.85 -0.11 10.33
CA ARG A 123 -12.43 0.96 11.25
C ARG A 123 -12.86 2.33 10.74
N ARG A 124 -12.93 2.46 9.42
CA ARG A 124 -13.13 3.72 8.70
C ARG A 124 -13.75 3.46 7.34
N PHE A 125 -14.50 4.44 6.86
CA PHE A 125 -15.22 4.37 5.59
C PHE A 125 -15.30 5.76 4.97
N LEU A 126 -14.88 5.88 3.71
CA LEU A 126 -14.96 7.12 2.95
C LEU A 126 -16.33 7.22 2.28
N VAL A 127 -16.95 8.40 2.33
CA VAL A 127 -18.17 8.68 1.57
C VAL A 127 -17.93 9.90 0.71
N CYS A 128 -18.11 9.79 -0.60
CA CYS A 128 -18.09 10.92 -1.51
C CYS A 128 -19.50 11.29 -1.98
N ILE A 129 -19.93 12.52 -1.73
CA ILE A 129 -21.23 13.04 -2.14
C ILE A 129 -21.04 13.90 -3.40
N ALA A 130 -21.75 13.53 -4.46
CA ALA A 130 -21.79 14.27 -5.71
C ALA A 130 -23.08 15.10 -5.84
N ASN A 131 -22.97 16.30 -6.40
CA ASN A 131 -24.13 17.13 -6.76
C ASN A 131 -23.95 17.71 -8.16
N ILE A 132 -25.07 18.02 -8.81
CA ILE A 132 -25.08 18.73 -10.09
C ILE A 132 -25.36 20.20 -9.83
N ARG A 133 -24.48 21.08 -10.35
CA ARG A 133 -24.68 22.53 -10.38
C ARG A 133 -25.00 22.96 -11.80
N SER A 134 -26.15 23.58 -12.00
CA SER A 134 -26.56 24.18 -13.26
C SER A 134 -25.86 25.53 -13.46
N GLY A 135 -25.54 25.89 -14.70
CA GLY A 135 -24.74 27.07 -15.08
C GLY A 135 -25.33 28.45 -14.78
N ASP A 136 -26.43 28.54 -14.02
CA ASP A 136 -26.98 29.80 -13.51
C ASP A 136 -26.28 30.27 -12.21
N ASP A 137 -25.46 29.41 -11.62
CA ASP A 137 -24.56 29.83 -10.54
C ASP A 137 -23.49 30.77 -11.12
N ARG A 138 -23.44 32.02 -10.62
CA ARG A 138 -22.59 33.11 -11.13
C ARG A 138 -21.09 32.76 -11.17
N THR A 139 -20.69 31.69 -10.50
CA THR A 139 -19.34 31.14 -10.45
C THR A 139 -18.97 30.25 -11.65
N TYR A 140 -19.94 29.63 -12.34
CA TYR A 140 -19.72 28.66 -13.42
C TYR A 140 -20.32 29.13 -14.75
N ARG A 141 -19.69 30.15 -15.36
CA ARG A 141 -20.08 30.64 -16.70
C ARG A 141 -19.77 29.57 -17.76
N GLY A 142 -20.79 29.02 -18.42
CA GLY A 142 -20.58 28.15 -19.59
C GLY A 142 -21.74 27.26 -20.03
N GLY A 143 -22.89 27.26 -19.35
CA GLY A 143 -24.09 26.50 -19.77
C GLY A 143 -23.98 24.97 -19.70
N ARG A 144 -22.81 24.42 -19.38
CA ARG A 144 -22.61 22.97 -19.15
C ARG A 144 -22.81 22.64 -17.67
N PRO A 145 -23.46 21.51 -17.34
CA PRO A 145 -23.59 21.07 -15.95
C PRO A 145 -22.21 20.78 -15.36
N VAL A 146 -22.00 21.19 -14.11
CA VAL A 146 -20.77 20.91 -13.35
C VAL A 146 -21.12 19.94 -12.22
N VAL A 147 -20.36 18.85 -12.11
CA VAL A 147 -20.51 17.90 -11.01
C VAL A 147 -19.56 18.30 -9.88
N THR A 148 -20.10 18.63 -8.71
CA THR A 148 -19.29 18.93 -7.51
C THR A 148 -19.20 17.69 -6.62
N LEU A 149 -18.00 17.35 -6.13
CA LEU A 149 -17.79 16.25 -5.18
C LEU A 149 -17.22 16.74 -3.84
N ARG A 150 -17.76 16.22 -2.74
CA ARG A 150 -17.25 16.42 -1.37
C ARG A 150 -17.02 15.08 -0.69
N ALA A 151 -16.05 15.01 0.22
CA ALA A 151 -15.64 13.77 0.87
C ALA A 151 -15.84 13.82 2.38
N TYR A 152 -16.33 12.74 2.97
CA TYR A 152 -16.61 12.63 4.40
C TYR A 152 -16.01 11.33 4.93
N LEU A 153 -15.27 11.42 6.05
CA LEU A 153 -14.67 10.24 6.68
C LEU A 153 -15.52 9.80 7.85
N PHE A 154 -16.02 8.57 7.80
CA PHE A 154 -16.68 7.94 8.93
C PHE A 154 -15.68 7.03 9.65
N GLU A 155 -15.65 7.07 10.98
CA GLU A 155 -14.82 6.22 11.81
C GLU A 155 -15.68 5.53 12.87
N ASN A 156 -15.37 4.25 13.12
CA ASN A 156 -16.08 3.51 14.15
C ASN A 156 -15.87 4.16 15.53
N GLY A 157 -16.95 4.35 16.28
CA GLY A 157 -16.93 5.03 17.58
C GLY A 157 -16.91 6.56 17.52
N ARG A 158 -16.91 7.18 16.34
CA ARG A 158 -17.02 8.65 16.19
C ARG A 158 -18.34 9.05 15.56
N ARG A 159 -19.02 10.02 16.18
CA ARG A 159 -20.30 10.57 15.69
C ARG A 159 -20.14 11.66 14.63
N GLU A 160 -18.99 12.32 14.63
CA GLU A 160 -18.66 13.34 13.64
C GLU A 160 -17.98 12.67 12.44
N PHE A 161 -18.35 13.12 11.24
CA PHE A 161 -17.72 12.72 9.99
C PHE A 161 -17.06 13.96 9.38
N PRO A 162 -15.77 14.23 9.67
CA PRO A 162 -15.10 15.41 9.14
C PRO A 162 -15.13 15.38 7.61
N GLU A 163 -15.21 16.57 7.02
CA GLU A 163 -15.04 16.73 5.58
C GLU A 163 -13.56 16.66 5.21
N GLY A 164 -13.25 16.10 4.04
CA GLY A 164 -11.91 15.95 3.51
C GLY A 164 -11.68 16.82 2.30
N LYS A 165 -10.41 17.10 2.00
CA LYS A 165 -9.99 17.80 0.80
C LYS A 165 -9.38 16.84 -0.21
N PHE A 166 -9.65 17.06 -1.49
CA PHE A 166 -9.14 16.21 -2.56
C PHE A 166 -7.72 16.60 -2.97
N VAL A 167 -6.90 15.58 -3.19
CA VAL A 167 -5.60 15.64 -3.85
C VAL A 167 -5.77 14.91 -5.18
N VAL A 168 -5.96 15.68 -6.25
CA VAL A 168 -6.19 15.10 -7.58
C VAL A 168 -4.87 14.72 -8.22
N LEU A 169 -4.72 13.44 -8.55
CA LEU A 169 -3.62 12.88 -9.31
C LEU A 169 -3.98 12.90 -10.80
N PRO A 170 -3.04 13.22 -11.70
CA PRO A 170 -3.33 13.32 -13.13
C PRO A 170 -3.57 11.95 -13.76
N GLY A 171 -4.41 11.90 -14.78
CA GLY A 171 -4.60 10.71 -15.60
C GLY A 171 -5.36 9.59 -14.91
N GLU A 172 -4.95 8.34 -15.17
CA GLU A 172 -5.58 7.12 -14.67
C GLU A 172 -4.62 6.33 -13.79
N SER A 173 -5.14 5.70 -12.73
CA SER A 173 -4.34 4.80 -11.91
C SER A 173 -3.83 3.60 -12.72
N PRO A 174 -2.59 3.15 -12.53
CA PRO A 174 -2.10 1.89 -13.11
C PRO A 174 -3.01 0.70 -12.79
N MET A 175 -3.62 0.68 -11.60
CA MET A 175 -4.55 -0.38 -11.17
C MET A 175 -5.85 -0.33 -11.98
N ALA A 176 -6.41 0.86 -12.20
CA ALA A 176 -7.59 1.04 -13.04
C ALA A 176 -7.30 0.61 -14.50
N ALA A 177 -6.15 0.99 -15.04
CA ALA A 177 -5.74 0.61 -16.38
C ALA A 177 -5.59 -0.93 -16.55
N SER A 178 -4.98 -1.60 -15.58
CA SER A 178 -4.87 -3.08 -15.58
C SER A 178 -6.25 -3.72 -15.46
N ALA A 179 -7.07 -3.27 -14.51
CA ALA A 179 -8.42 -3.78 -14.28
C ALA A 179 -9.34 -3.62 -15.50
N ARG A 180 -9.18 -2.57 -16.32
CA ARG A 180 -9.89 -2.43 -17.60
C ARG A 180 -9.38 -3.40 -18.66
N THR A 181 -8.06 -3.62 -18.74
CA THR A 181 -7.46 -4.59 -19.66
C THR A 181 -7.98 -6.00 -19.37
N GLU A 182 -8.12 -6.32 -18.09
CA GLU A 182 -8.67 -7.58 -17.57
C GLU A 182 -10.21 -7.66 -17.62
N ARG A 183 -10.89 -6.60 -18.09
CA ARG A 183 -12.36 -6.49 -18.18
C ARG A 183 -13.07 -6.66 -16.83
N ILE A 184 -12.39 -6.31 -15.73
CA ILE A 184 -13.01 -6.11 -14.43
C ILE A 184 -13.81 -4.80 -14.47
N LEU A 185 -13.17 -3.75 -14.98
CA LEU A 185 -13.79 -2.46 -15.20
C LEU A 185 -14.36 -2.33 -16.62
N PRO A 186 -15.47 -1.60 -16.80
CA PRO A 186 -15.98 -1.28 -18.12
C PRO A 186 -15.02 -0.37 -18.89
N ARG A 187 -15.18 -0.35 -20.22
CA ARG A 187 -14.44 0.57 -21.09
C ARG A 187 -14.71 2.01 -20.66
N ARG A 188 -13.65 2.83 -20.66
CA ARG A 188 -13.73 4.24 -20.27
C ARG A 188 -14.58 5.01 -21.28
N ARG A 189 -15.46 5.87 -20.77
CA ARG A 189 -16.18 6.86 -21.58
C ARG A 189 -15.36 8.13 -21.66
N GLN A 190 -15.51 8.86 -22.76
CA GLN A 190 -14.93 10.21 -22.83
C GLN A 190 -15.61 11.09 -21.77
N PRO A 191 -14.86 11.96 -21.08
CA PRO A 191 -15.43 12.90 -20.13
C PRO A 191 -16.50 13.75 -20.82
N SER A 192 -17.74 13.67 -20.33
CA SER A 192 -18.88 14.40 -20.90
C SER A 192 -19.12 15.75 -20.23
N ALA A 193 -18.45 16.01 -19.10
CA ALA A 193 -18.63 17.22 -18.32
C ALA A 193 -17.39 17.59 -17.52
N THR A 194 -17.48 18.76 -16.89
CA THR A 194 -16.49 19.28 -15.96
C THR A 194 -16.91 18.91 -14.54
N TRP A 195 -15.95 18.52 -13.70
CA TRP A 195 -16.15 18.33 -12.28
C TRP A 195 -15.39 19.38 -11.46
N HIS A 196 -15.84 19.62 -10.24
CA HIS A 196 -15.19 20.48 -9.26
C HIS A 196 -15.10 19.78 -7.90
N VAL A 197 -13.97 19.93 -7.23
CA VAL A 197 -13.74 19.40 -5.88
C VAL A 197 -13.01 20.44 -5.06
N ASP A 198 -13.25 20.46 -3.75
CA ASP A 198 -12.45 21.26 -2.83
C ASP A 198 -11.07 20.65 -2.71
N ARG A 199 -10.10 21.27 -3.39
CA ARG A 199 -8.73 20.77 -3.45
C ARG A 199 -7.99 21.15 -2.18
N ALA A 200 -7.22 20.19 -1.64
CA ALA A 200 -6.09 20.56 -0.81
C ALA A 200 -5.08 21.26 -1.71
N ASP A 201 -4.34 22.22 -1.16
CA ASP A 201 -3.11 22.66 -1.84
C ASP A 201 -2.35 21.40 -2.26
N ARG A 202 -1.89 21.40 -3.51
CA ARG A 202 -1.26 20.26 -4.19
C ARG A 202 -0.40 19.49 -3.19
N VAL A 203 -0.28 18.16 -3.37
CA VAL A 203 0.81 17.38 -2.75
C VAL A 203 2.03 18.29 -2.77
N ALA A 204 2.62 18.61 -1.61
CA ALA A 204 3.85 19.39 -1.57
C ALA A 204 4.81 18.71 -2.55
N GLY A 205 5.01 19.35 -3.71
CA GLY A 205 5.44 18.67 -4.94
C GLY A 205 4.43 18.77 -6.10
N GLN A 206 4.15 19.99 -6.57
CA GLN A 206 4.48 20.41 -7.95
C GLN A 206 3.71 21.67 -8.36
N ALA A 207 4.40 22.81 -8.43
CA ALA A 207 4.06 23.92 -9.30
C ALA A 207 5.36 24.46 -9.91
N GLY A 208 5.47 24.38 -11.24
CA GLY A 208 6.22 25.33 -12.06
C GLY A 208 7.72 25.46 -11.83
N GLY A 209 8.47 24.48 -12.32
CA GLY A 209 9.88 24.64 -12.70
C GLY A 209 10.23 23.46 -13.59
N GLY A 210 10.75 23.70 -14.78
CA GLY A 210 11.09 22.68 -15.79
C GLY A 210 12.19 21.72 -15.33
N ALA A 211 11.89 20.87 -14.36
CA ALA A 211 12.63 19.69 -14.03
C ALA A 211 11.68 18.51 -14.21
N SER A 212 12.06 17.58 -15.09
CA SER A 212 11.44 16.28 -15.25
C SER A 212 11.02 15.74 -13.88
N ARG A 213 9.73 15.42 -13.72
CA ARG A 213 9.18 14.80 -12.52
C ARG A 213 9.89 13.45 -12.40
N ALA A 214 10.96 13.39 -11.63
CA ALA A 214 11.66 12.14 -11.40
C ALA A 214 10.67 11.17 -10.74
N VAL A 215 10.17 10.23 -11.54
CA VAL A 215 9.77 8.90 -11.08
C VAL A 215 10.81 8.47 -10.05
N PRO A 216 10.49 7.81 -8.93
CA PRO A 216 11.50 7.24 -8.06
C PRO A 216 12.51 6.46 -8.92
N THR A 217 13.65 7.08 -9.18
CA THR A 217 14.67 6.55 -10.07
C THR A 217 15.63 5.80 -9.18
N GLY A 218 15.42 4.49 -9.11
CA GLY A 218 16.33 3.57 -8.45
C GLY A 218 16.44 2.34 -9.34
N TRP A 219 17.49 1.55 -9.14
CA TRP A 219 17.67 0.32 -9.89
C TRP A 219 16.44 -0.59 -9.84
N HIS A 220 15.69 -0.57 -8.73
CA HIS A 220 14.49 -1.37 -8.50
C HIS A 220 13.30 -1.01 -9.41
N THR A 221 13.26 0.19 -9.99
CA THR A 221 12.23 0.60 -10.96
C THR A 221 12.62 0.30 -12.41
N SER A 222 13.85 -0.17 -12.67
CA SER A 222 14.25 -0.67 -13.98
C SER A 222 13.65 -2.05 -14.27
N SER A 223 13.53 -2.41 -15.56
CA SER A 223 13.06 -3.75 -15.97
C SER A 223 13.88 -4.88 -15.35
N TRP A 224 15.20 -4.69 -15.28
CA TRP A 224 16.12 -5.62 -14.64
C TRP A 224 15.89 -5.69 -13.13
N GLY A 225 15.81 -4.55 -12.43
CA GLY A 225 15.64 -4.53 -10.98
C GLY A 225 14.30 -5.06 -10.51
N THR A 226 13.22 -4.83 -11.26
CA THR A 226 11.91 -5.42 -10.97
C THR A 226 11.91 -6.95 -11.15
N GLN A 227 12.59 -7.47 -12.18
CA GLN A 227 12.75 -8.92 -12.38
C GLN A 227 13.63 -9.54 -11.28
N PHE A 228 14.73 -8.87 -10.94
CA PHE A 228 15.61 -9.26 -9.84
C PHE A 228 14.85 -9.35 -8.53
N LEU A 229 14.14 -8.30 -8.13
CA LEU A 229 13.40 -8.28 -6.87
C LEU A 229 12.30 -9.33 -6.81
N ARG A 230 11.61 -9.59 -7.92
CA ARG A 230 10.61 -10.66 -7.98
C ARG A 230 11.24 -12.02 -7.70
N ARG A 231 12.33 -12.34 -8.40
CA ARG A 231 13.03 -13.61 -8.20
C ARG A 231 13.62 -13.73 -6.79
N PHE A 232 14.19 -12.64 -6.28
CA PHE A 232 14.77 -12.61 -4.93
C PHE A 232 13.70 -12.74 -3.84
N ASP A 233 12.53 -12.10 -3.99
CA ASP A 233 11.40 -12.24 -3.08
C ASP A 233 10.86 -13.68 -3.05
N GLU A 234 10.80 -14.35 -4.21
CA GLU A 234 10.45 -15.78 -4.28
C GLU A 234 11.43 -16.66 -3.51
N LEU A 235 12.75 -16.45 -3.68
CA LEU A 235 13.79 -17.21 -3.00
C LEU A 235 13.77 -16.99 -1.48
N ILE A 236 13.81 -15.72 -1.04
CA ILE A 236 13.90 -15.41 0.39
C ILE A 236 12.65 -15.86 1.15
N ARG A 237 11.47 -15.88 0.52
CA ARG A 237 10.24 -16.36 1.17
C ARG A 237 10.15 -17.87 1.28
N GLN A 238 10.91 -18.63 0.49
CA GLN A 238 11.00 -20.09 0.65
C GLN A 238 11.63 -20.44 2.00
N ASP A 239 12.69 -19.73 2.39
CA ASP A 239 13.39 -19.96 3.65
C ASP A 239 12.88 -19.08 4.81
N PHE A 240 12.30 -17.91 4.50
CA PHE A 240 11.81 -16.94 5.46
C PHE A 240 10.40 -16.43 5.12
N ALA A 241 9.40 -17.26 5.39
CA ALA A 241 7.99 -16.98 5.04
C ALA A 241 7.47 -15.60 5.53
N SER A 242 7.92 -15.14 6.71
CA SER A 242 7.52 -13.86 7.31
C SER A 242 8.37 -12.65 6.88
N CYS A 243 9.12 -12.76 5.78
CA CYS A 243 10.00 -11.70 5.31
C CYS A 243 9.25 -10.43 4.87
N LYS A 244 9.80 -9.26 5.19
CA LYS A 244 9.29 -7.93 4.84
C LYS A 244 10.29 -7.18 3.98
N LEU A 245 9.81 -6.55 2.91
CA LEU A 245 10.57 -5.58 2.13
C LEU A 245 10.18 -4.17 2.57
N VAL A 246 11.16 -3.36 2.96
CA VAL A 246 10.98 -1.98 3.43
C VAL A 246 11.91 -1.06 2.65
N MET A 247 11.46 0.16 2.38
CA MET A 247 12.33 1.23 1.89
C MET A 247 12.66 2.16 3.06
N THR A 248 13.94 2.38 3.31
CA THR A 248 14.44 3.24 4.39
C THR A 248 14.29 4.73 4.03
N LEU A 249 14.44 5.62 5.01
CA LEU A 249 14.36 7.07 4.81
C LEU A 249 15.42 7.62 3.84
N ASP A 250 16.54 6.92 3.69
CA ASP A 250 17.62 7.25 2.74
C ASP A 250 17.51 6.48 1.41
N SER A 251 16.31 5.98 1.09
CA SER A 251 15.98 5.34 -0.19
C SER A 251 16.72 4.02 -0.47
N ARG A 252 17.25 3.35 0.56
CA ARG A 252 17.78 1.98 0.45
C ARG A 252 16.63 0.98 0.56
N LEU A 253 16.76 -0.15 -0.14
CA LEU A 253 15.82 -1.26 0.00
C LEU A 253 16.36 -2.26 1.00
N GLN A 254 15.49 -2.76 1.88
CA GLN A 254 15.88 -3.64 2.95
C GLN A 254 14.90 -4.81 3.07
N TYR A 255 15.42 -6.03 3.01
CA TYR A 255 14.69 -7.22 3.41
C TYR A 255 14.95 -7.49 4.89
N GLN A 256 13.88 -7.63 5.67
CA GLN A 256 13.92 -8.03 7.07
C GLN A 256 13.32 -9.42 7.19
N PHE A 257 14.03 -10.37 7.78
CA PHE A 257 13.64 -11.78 7.82
C PHE A 257 13.91 -12.43 9.18
N ALA A 258 13.16 -13.50 9.48
CA ALA A 258 13.33 -14.30 10.68
C ALA A 258 12.88 -15.76 10.44
N ALA A 259 13.63 -16.72 10.98
CA ALA A 259 13.30 -18.15 11.02
C ALA A 259 13.88 -18.79 12.28
N GLY A 260 13.03 -19.32 13.16
CA GLY A 260 13.47 -19.87 14.45
C GLY A 260 14.13 -18.80 15.32
N SER A 261 15.38 -19.05 15.75
CA SER A 261 16.21 -18.09 16.49
C SER A 261 17.00 -17.14 15.59
N LEU A 262 17.04 -17.37 14.28
CA LEU A 262 17.73 -16.53 13.31
C LEU A 262 16.85 -15.34 12.95
N SER A 263 17.37 -14.14 13.10
CA SER A 263 16.80 -12.91 12.52
C SER A 263 17.90 -12.13 11.83
N GLY A 264 17.52 -11.38 10.80
CA GLY A 264 18.48 -10.64 10.01
C GLY A 264 17.87 -9.66 9.02
N GLU A 265 18.77 -8.89 8.44
CA GLU A 265 18.48 -7.81 7.51
C GLU A 265 19.45 -7.87 6.33
N LEU A 266 18.93 -7.64 5.13
CA LEU A 266 19.71 -7.55 3.90
C LEU A 266 19.39 -6.22 3.21
N THR A 267 20.40 -5.35 3.13
CA THR A 267 20.27 -3.94 2.72
C THR A 267 20.96 -3.71 1.39
N PHE A 268 20.15 -3.31 0.40
CA PHE A 268 20.61 -2.94 -0.93
C PHE A 268 20.97 -1.44 -0.96
N PRO A 269 22.17 -1.07 -1.44
CA PRO A 269 22.53 0.33 -1.59
C PRO A 269 21.76 0.97 -2.75
N THR A 270 21.75 2.30 -2.78
CA THR A 270 21.03 3.08 -3.80
C THR A 270 21.62 2.91 -5.20
N ASP A 271 22.90 2.55 -5.31
CA ASP A 271 23.66 2.31 -6.54
C ASP A 271 23.79 0.82 -6.90
N PHE A 272 23.09 -0.08 -6.21
CA PHE A 272 22.99 -1.49 -6.64
C PHE A 272 22.55 -1.57 -8.11
N PRO A 273 23.07 -2.49 -8.94
CA PRO A 273 23.95 -3.61 -8.59
C PRO A 273 25.45 -3.33 -8.66
N HIS A 274 25.85 -2.07 -8.53
CA HIS A 274 27.26 -1.67 -8.49
C HIS A 274 27.80 -1.56 -7.06
N GLY A 275 26.95 -1.21 -6.09
CA GLY A 275 27.30 -1.21 -4.68
C GLY A 275 27.09 -2.57 -4.00
N ALA A 276 27.90 -2.84 -2.99
CA ALA A 276 27.84 -4.06 -2.19
C ALA A 276 26.57 -4.13 -1.31
N VAL A 277 26.00 -5.31 -1.20
CA VAL A 277 24.81 -5.56 -0.37
C VAL A 277 25.24 -5.90 1.03
N ARG A 278 24.72 -5.20 2.04
CA ARG A 278 25.06 -5.50 3.44
C ARG A 278 24.11 -6.53 4.03
N LEU A 279 24.65 -7.57 4.65
CA LEU A 279 23.93 -8.62 5.34
C LEU A 279 24.26 -8.58 6.83
N CYS A 280 23.24 -8.41 7.68
CA CYS A 280 23.37 -8.48 9.13
C CYS A 280 22.43 -9.58 9.65
N ALA A 281 22.94 -10.75 10.05
CA ALA A 281 22.10 -11.85 10.54
C ALA A 281 22.89 -12.81 11.44
N GLY A 282 22.29 -13.25 12.55
CA GLY A 282 22.92 -14.28 13.41
C GLY A 282 24.33 -13.93 13.93
N GLY A 283 24.59 -12.64 14.19
CA GLY A 283 25.90 -12.13 14.60
C GLY A 283 26.92 -11.97 13.48
N VAL A 284 26.52 -12.22 12.23
CA VAL A 284 27.29 -11.89 11.02
C VAL A 284 26.91 -10.48 10.56
N ASP A 285 27.91 -9.67 10.20
CA ASP A 285 27.75 -8.36 9.56
C ASP A 285 28.79 -8.23 8.44
N VAL A 286 28.37 -8.48 7.20
CA VAL A 286 29.25 -8.57 6.03
C VAL A 286 28.72 -7.79 4.84
N GLU A 287 29.63 -7.34 3.98
CA GLU A 287 29.31 -6.77 2.67
C GLU A 287 29.50 -7.84 1.59
N LEU A 288 28.44 -8.12 0.85
CA LEU A 288 28.40 -9.01 -0.29
C LEU A 288 28.72 -8.18 -1.55
N ASP A 289 30.02 -8.06 -1.86
CA ASP A 289 30.50 -7.38 -3.06
C ASP A 289 30.44 -8.33 -4.27
N LEU A 290 29.26 -8.36 -4.89
CA LEU A 290 29.00 -9.12 -6.10
C LEU A 290 28.61 -8.15 -7.21
N PRO A 291 29.46 -7.88 -8.21
CA PRO A 291 29.12 -6.94 -9.28
C PRO A 291 28.06 -7.56 -10.20
N ARG A 292 26.90 -6.91 -10.31
CA ARG A 292 25.76 -7.38 -11.15
C ARG A 292 25.35 -8.82 -10.86
N PRO A 293 25.03 -9.17 -9.60
CA PRO A 293 24.59 -10.51 -9.29
C PRO A 293 23.18 -10.72 -9.86
N ASP A 294 22.89 -11.93 -10.34
CA ASP A 294 21.50 -12.37 -10.41
C ASP A 294 20.98 -12.66 -8.99
N ALA A 295 19.67 -12.84 -8.87
CA ALA A 295 19.02 -13.02 -7.57
C ALA A 295 19.48 -14.31 -6.87
N ASP A 296 19.66 -15.39 -7.63
CA ASP A 296 20.07 -16.69 -7.13
C ASP A 296 21.48 -16.63 -6.53
N ARG A 297 22.46 -16.04 -7.22
CA ARG A 297 23.85 -15.90 -6.74
C ARG A 297 23.96 -15.03 -5.50
N LEU A 298 23.19 -13.93 -5.43
CA LEU A 298 23.20 -13.11 -4.21
C LEU A 298 22.59 -13.87 -3.03
N PHE A 299 21.50 -14.61 -3.28
CA PHE A 299 20.84 -15.39 -2.24
C PHE A 299 21.76 -16.49 -1.70
N GLU A 300 22.43 -17.24 -2.57
CA GLU A 300 23.41 -18.26 -2.20
C GLU A 300 24.55 -17.68 -1.35
N ALA A 301 25.15 -16.57 -1.78
CA ALA A 301 26.23 -15.92 -1.04
C ALA A 301 25.77 -15.43 0.34
N ALA A 302 24.53 -14.93 0.45
CA ALA A 302 23.96 -14.53 1.72
C ALA A 302 23.79 -15.74 2.66
N MET A 303 23.24 -16.86 2.18
CA MET A 303 23.03 -18.06 3.00
C MET A 303 24.34 -18.74 3.40
N GLU A 304 25.34 -18.73 2.52
CA GLU A 304 26.69 -19.22 2.82
C GLU A 304 27.37 -18.40 3.92
N SER A 305 27.22 -17.07 3.88
CA SER A 305 27.75 -16.16 4.89
C SER A 305 27.13 -16.39 6.27
N ILE A 306 25.80 -16.56 6.33
CA ILE A 306 25.09 -16.89 7.59
C ILE A 306 25.60 -18.23 8.14
N THR A 307 25.65 -19.25 7.29
CA THR A 307 26.04 -20.60 7.68
C THR A 307 27.49 -20.65 8.19
N SER A 308 28.39 -19.93 7.51
CA SER A 308 29.80 -19.87 7.88
C SER A 308 30.02 -19.15 9.20
N GLY A 309 29.39 -18.00 9.40
CA GLY A 309 29.50 -17.25 10.66
C GLY A 309 28.91 -17.98 11.87
N GLN A 310 27.82 -18.75 11.68
CA GLN A 310 27.30 -19.62 12.73
C GLN A 310 28.26 -20.74 13.13
N ARG A 311 29.00 -21.32 12.16
CA ARG A 311 30.02 -22.34 12.44
C ARG A 311 31.22 -21.77 13.18
N GLU A 312 31.60 -20.53 12.88
CA GLU A 312 32.72 -19.84 13.54
C GLU A 312 32.39 -19.50 15.00
N GLN A 313 31.21 -18.94 15.26
CA GLN A 313 30.72 -18.71 16.63
C GLN A 313 30.63 -20.00 17.45
N GLN A 314 30.21 -21.12 16.84
CA GLN A 314 30.18 -22.42 17.53
C GLN A 314 31.58 -22.98 17.84
N ARG A 315 32.61 -22.63 17.04
CA ARG A 315 34.00 -23.01 17.32
C ARG A 315 34.61 -22.17 18.45
N GLU A 316 34.33 -20.87 18.50
CA GLU A 316 34.82 -20.00 19.58
C GLU A 316 34.20 -20.32 20.95
N LEU A 317 32.99 -20.90 20.95
CA LEU A 317 32.30 -21.34 22.17
C LEU A 317 32.75 -22.72 22.68
N GLN A 318 33.62 -23.44 21.97
CA GLN A 318 34.25 -24.65 22.48
C GLN A 318 35.50 -24.26 23.28
N PRO A 319 35.56 -24.49 24.60
CA PRO A 319 36.76 -24.22 25.37
C PRO A 319 37.89 -25.08 24.82
N ALA A 320 39.06 -24.46 24.60
CA ALA A 320 40.30 -25.19 24.37
C ALA A 320 40.43 -26.21 25.50
N HIS A 321 40.36 -27.50 25.17
CA HIS A 321 40.80 -28.54 26.09
C HIS A 321 42.26 -28.24 26.40
N SER A 322 42.50 -27.71 27.60
CA SER A 322 43.81 -27.65 28.20
C SER A 322 44.31 -29.07 28.30
N ASP A 323 45.26 -29.39 27.44
CA ASP A 323 46.10 -30.57 27.50
C ASP A 323 46.98 -30.40 28.75
N ASP A 324 46.47 -30.88 29.89
CA ASP A 324 47.19 -30.97 31.15
C ASP A 324 47.33 -32.46 31.49
N GLY A 325 48.51 -33.02 31.24
CA GLY A 325 48.72 -34.45 31.38
C GLY A 325 50.07 -34.98 30.91
N GLY A 326 51.17 -34.32 31.29
CA GLY A 326 52.53 -34.77 30.98
C GLY A 326 53.48 -34.59 32.15
N GLY A 327 53.13 -35.12 33.33
CA GLY A 327 54.02 -35.16 34.48
C GLY A 327 55.19 -36.12 34.23
N GLU A 328 56.39 -35.56 34.11
CA GLU A 328 57.63 -36.30 34.33
C GLU A 328 57.77 -36.66 35.82
N VAL A 329 57.94 -37.95 36.11
CA VAL A 329 58.50 -38.46 37.37
C VAL A 329 59.71 -39.32 37.00
N PRO A 330 60.87 -39.15 37.66
CA PRO A 330 62.10 -39.82 37.27
C PRO A 330 62.25 -41.23 37.90
N ASP A 331 63.07 -42.02 37.19
CA ASP A 331 63.83 -43.23 37.54
C ASP A 331 63.66 -43.90 38.92
N GLY A 332 63.52 -45.24 38.87
CA GLY A 332 63.92 -46.12 39.97
C GLY A 332 63.39 -47.55 39.88
N LEU A 333 64.22 -48.45 39.34
CA LEU A 333 64.49 -49.87 39.72
C LEU A 333 63.49 -50.50 40.74
N ASP A 334 62.95 -51.72 40.59
CA ASP A 334 63.67 -52.99 40.46
C ASP A 334 62.63 -54.14 40.48
N GLY A 335 62.99 -55.30 39.93
CA GLY A 335 62.57 -56.61 40.45
C GLY A 335 61.17 -57.18 40.15
N GLY A 336 61.16 -58.25 39.36
CA GLY A 336 60.62 -59.52 39.87
C GLY A 336 59.30 -60.05 39.29
N ALA A 337 59.44 -60.96 38.33
CA ALA A 337 58.83 -62.29 38.27
C ALA A 337 57.32 -62.50 38.54
N GLY A 338 56.68 -63.23 37.62
CA GLY A 338 55.80 -64.34 38.02
C GLY A 338 54.43 -64.42 37.34
N ALA A 339 54.40 -65.15 36.22
CA ALA A 339 53.52 -66.27 35.91
C ALA A 339 51.98 -66.22 36.12
N ALA A 340 51.30 -66.66 35.04
CA ALA A 340 50.07 -67.47 35.00
C ALA A 340 48.76 -66.75 35.39
N ALA A 341 47.62 -66.92 34.70
CA ALA A 341 47.21 -67.79 33.60
C ALA A 341 46.06 -67.10 32.85
#